data_AF-X1I4N8-F1
#
_entry.id   AF-X1I4N8-F1
#
_cell.length_a   1.000
_cell.length_b   1.000
_cell.length_c   1.000
_cell.angle_alpha   90.00
_cell.angle_beta   90.00
_cell.angle_gamma   90.00
#
_symmetry.space_group_name_H-M   'P 1'
#
loop_
_entity.id
_entity.type
_entity.pdbx_description
1 polymer ?
#
loop_
_entity_poly.entity_id
_entity_poly.type
_entity_poly.pdbx_seq_one_letter_code
_entity_poly.pdbx_strand_id
1 'polypeptide(L)'
;MTRKIVAILLTSKPDYDEFAFKYFILSLNKIQSYYEFMFPEIHNHYYVYRYYDTNELFSSFEKEVRPKINFENEPDYLINIITSTLGENLFFECRENVAFITTDTWEKYFSPPSLFEYLSHCITASLLSMNENVGLYSHRDTKGCCLDYTFFKMDEKIDIALGYICDKCKDGIINDIGEEYLTEIINIINRE
;
A
#
# COMPACT_ATOMS: atom_id res chain seq x y z
N MET A 1 8.76 -20.39 -7.18
CA MET A 1 7.76 -19.46 -7.76
C MET A 1 8.52 -18.20 -8.16
N THR A 2 8.20 -17.56 -9.28
CA THR A 2 8.79 -16.25 -9.61
C THR A 2 8.14 -15.20 -8.73
N ARG A 3 8.93 -14.31 -8.11
CA ARG A 3 8.40 -13.24 -7.23
C ARG A 3 7.52 -12.29 -8.04
N LYS A 4 6.47 -11.77 -7.42
CA LYS A 4 5.63 -10.70 -7.96
C LYS A 4 6.29 -9.34 -7.73
N ILE A 5 6.51 -8.58 -8.78
CA ILE A 5 7.26 -7.32 -8.71
C ILE A 5 6.33 -6.21 -8.24
N VAL A 6 6.71 -5.50 -7.19
CA VAL A 6 5.98 -4.35 -6.63
C VAL A 6 6.85 -3.10 -6.76
N ALA A 7 6.45 -2.19 -7.64
CA ALA A 7 7.10 -0.90 -7.79
C ALA A 7 6.48 0.14 -6.85
N ILE A 8 7.29 0.68 -5.93
CA ILE A 8 6.93 1.81 -5.09
C ILE A 8 7.39 3.11 -5.76
N LEU A 9 6.44 4.00 -6.02
CA LEU A 9 6.66 5.27 -6.71
C LEU A 9 6.42 6.44 -5.76
N LEU A 10 7.46 7.21 -5.48
CA LEU A 10 7.36 8.46 -4.71
C LEU A 10 7.01 9.60 -5.68
N THR A 11 5.71 9.76 -5.98
CA THR A 11 5.24 10.65 -7.05
C THR A 11 4.95 12.07 -6.59
N SER A 12 4.95 12.32 -5.28
CA SER A 12 5.11 13.64 -4.67
C SER A 12 6.45 13.74 -3.96
N LYS A 13 6.92 14.97 -3.69
CA LYS A 13 8.14 15.19 -2.91
C LYS A 13 7.88 14.73 -1.46
N PRO A 14 8.61 13.72 -0.94
CA PRO A 14 8.43 13.29 0.44
C PRO A 14 8.71 14.41 1.43
N ASP A 15 7.90 14.48 2.49
CA ASP A 15 8.11 15.32 3.68
C ASP A 15 8.75 14.53 4.84
N TYR A 16 9.26 13.33 4.53
CA TYR A 16 9.95 12.40 5.42
C TYR A 16 11.28 11.95 4.81
N ASP A 17 12.08 11.18 5.57
CA ASP A 17 13.36 10.64 5.07
C ASP A 17 13.12 9.55 4.01
N GLU A 18 13.25 9.96 2.75
CA GLU A 18 13.09 9.11 1.58
C GLU A 18 14.03 7.89 1.59
N PHE A 19 15.29 8.07 1.98
CA PHE A 19 16.27 6.98 1.97
C PHE A 19 15.94 5.97 3.05
N ALA A 20 15.62 6.42 4.26
CA ALA A 20 15.21 5.54 5.35
C ALA A 20 13.96 4.74 4.96
N PHE A 21 12.96 5.38 4.35
CA PHE A 21 11.75 4.69 3.89
C PHE A 21 12.04 3.66 2.79
N LYS A 22 12.83 4.04 1.77
CA LYS A 22 13.22 3.16 0.67
C LYS A 22 13.92 1.91 1.19
N TYR A 23 14.92 2.06 2.05
CA TYR A 23 15.66 0.92 2.59
C TYR A 23 14.86 0.11 3.62
N PHE A 24 13.91 0.74 4.33
CA PHE A 24 12.95 0.02 5.15
C PHE A 24 12.11 -0.94 4.29
N ILE A 25 11.48 -0.47 3.21
CA ILE A 25 10.69 -1.33 2.33
C ILE A 25 11.55 -2.39 1.63
N LEU A 26 12.73 -2.02 1.12
CA LEU A 26 13.64 -3.00 0.50
C LEU A 26 14.13 -4.07 1.49
N SER A 27 14.14 -3.79 2.79
CA SER A 27 14.48 -4.81 3.80
C SER A 27 13.45 -5.95 3.86
N LEU A 28 12.19 -5.68 3.48
CA LEU A 28 11.12 -6.68 3.44
C LEU A 28 11.42 -7.79 2.42
N ASN A 29 12.20 -7.51 1.36
CA ASN A 29 12.61 -8.55 0.40
C ASN A 29 13.44 -9.70 1.02
N LYS A 30 13.97 -9.51 2.24
CA LYS A 30 14.78 -10.49 2.97
C LYS A 30 13.96 -11.43 3.85
N ILE A 31 12.77 -11.00 4.30
CA ILE A 31 11.93 -11.75 5.26
C ILE A 31 10.77 -12.47 4.57
N GLN A 32 10.52 -12.14 3.30
CA GLN A 32 9.52 -12.80 2.49
C GLN A 32 9.99 -13.10 1.07
N SER A 33 9.32 -14.03 0.40
CA SER A 33 9.69 -14.53 -0.93
C SER A 33 8.61 -14.39 -2.01
N TYR A 34 7.41 -13.88 -1.67
CA TYR A 34 6.31 -13.74 -2.62
C TYR A 34 6.43 -12.47 -3.48
N TYR A 35 6.76 -11.34 -2.86
CA TYR A 35 6.91 -10.05 -3.50
C TYR A 35 8.38 -9.65 -3.66
N GLU A 36 8.67 -8.89 -4.69
CA GLU A 36 9.94 -8.19 -4.86
C GLU A 36 9.65 -6.69 -4.94
N PHE A 37 9.92 -5.98 -3.84
CA PHE A 37 9.78 -4.53 -3.78
C PHE A 37 10.95 -3.86 -4.50
N MET A 38 10.64 -2.87 -5.33
CA MET A 38 11.62 -2.03 -6.02
C MET A 38 11.20 -0.56 -6.04
N PHE A 39 12.17 0.33 -6.24
CA PHE A 39 11.97 1.77 -6.37
C PHE A 39 12.60 2.23 -7.70
N PRO A 40 11.81 2.32 -8.78
CA PRO A 40 12.24 2.90 -10.05
C PRO A 40 12.76 4.34 -9.88
N GLU A 41 13.63 4.77 -10.76
CA GLU A 41 14.07 6.17 -10.78
C GLU A 41 12.94 7.08 -11.26
N ILE A 42 12.61 8.08 -10.44
CA ILE A 42 11.63 9.11 -10.77
C ILE A 42 12.34 10.46 -10.72
N HIS A 43 12.43 11.14 -11.86
CA HIS A 43 13.15 12.42 -11.96
C HIS A 43 12.27 13.63 -11.65
N ASN A 44 10.94 13.47 -11.62
CA ASN A 44 9.98 14.55 -11.39
C ASN A 44 8.96 14.17 -10.33
N HIS A 45 8.58 15.13 -9.48
CA HIS A 45 7.41 14.99 -8.62
C HIS A 45 6.18 15.44 -9.41
N TYR A 46 5.33 14.50 -9.77
CA TYR A 46 4.17 14.72 -10.65
C TYR A 46 2.96 15.28 -9.90
N TYR A 47 2.80 14.94 -8.62
CA TYR A 47 1.64 15.36 -7.83
C TYR A 47 2.03 16.40 -6.78
N VAL A 48 1.71 17.66 -7.08
CA VAL A 48 2.09 18.85 -6.29
C VAL A 48 0.89 19.67 -5.83
N TYR A 49 -0.31 19.40 -6.34
CA TYR A 49 -1.52 20.08 -5.86
C TYR A 49 -1.91 19.57 -4.48
N ARG A 50 -2.67 20.37 -3.73
CA ARG A 50 -3.09 20.00 -2.38
C ARG A 50 -4.06 18.83 -2.34
N TYR A 51 -4.91 18.71 -3.36
CA TYR A 51 -6.02 17.76 -3.41
C TYR A 51 -6.11 17.17 -4.82
N TYR A 52 -6.44 15.88 -4.89
CA TYR A 52 -6.78 15.21 -6.14
C TYR A 52 -8.07 14.41 -5.99
N ASP A 53 -8.98 14.56 -6.96
CA ASP A 53 -10.05 13.59 -7.19
C ASP A 53 -9.43 12.28 -7.66
N THR A 54 -9.94 11.15 -7.18
CA THR A 54 -9.28 9.88 -7.44
C THR A 54 -9.44 9.42 -8.89
N ASN A 55 -10.56 9.74 -9.56
CA ASN A 55 -10.71 9.41 -11.00
C ASN A 55 -9.72 10.19 -11.86
N GLU A 56 -9.56 11.49 -11.58
CA GLU A 56 -8.58 12.32 -12.25
C GLU A 56 -7.16 11.82 -11.97
N LEU A 57 -6.86 11.46 -10.71
CA LEU A 57 -5.56 10.96 -10.30
C LEU A 57 -5.17 9.68 -11.04
N PHE A 58 -6.02 8.65 -11.02
CA PHE A 58 -5.77 7.40 -11.75
C PHE A 58 -5.69 7.63 -13.27
N SER A 59 -6.57 8.45 -13.85
CA SER A 59 -6.50 8.74 -15.29
C SER A 59 -5.23 9.51 -15.67
N SER A 60 -4.77 10.45 -14.85
CA SER A 60 -3.56 11.23 -15.10
C SER A 60 -2.31 10.36 -14.95
N PHE A 61 -2.31 9.45 -13.98
CA PHE A 61 -1.23 8.49 -13.79
C PHE A 61 -0.97 7.66 -15.04
N GLU A 62 -2.01 6.99 -15.55
CA GLU A 62 -1.88 6.11 -16.71
C GLU A 62 -1.48 6.86 -17.98
N LYS A 63 -2.00 8.08 -18.19
CA LYS A 63 -1.77 8.84 -19.42
C LYS A 63 -0.48 9.66 -19.41
N GLU A 64 -0.07 10.15 -18.25
CA GLU A 64 0.95 11.20 -18.17
C GLU A 64 2.16 10.82 -17.32
N VAL A 65 2.01 9.97 -16.32
CA VAL A 65 3.07 9.64 -15.35
C VAL A 65 3.70 8.30 -15.69
N ARG A 66 2.92 7.22 -15.73
CA ARG A 66 3.39 5.86 -16.02
C ARG A 66 4.25 5.77 -17.29
N PRO A 67 3.89 6.40 -18.43
CA PRO A 67 4.71 6.33 -19.64
C PRO A 67 6.09 6.99 -19.54
N LYS A 68 6.32 7.80 -18.49
CA LYS A 68 7.59 8.50 -18.25
C LYS A 68 8.50 7.75 -17.26
N ILE A 69 8.02 6.68 -16.65
CA ILE A 69 8.79 5.88 -15.70
C ILE A 69 9.45 4.74 -16.47
N ASN A 70 10.77 4.59 -16.30
CA ASN A 70 11.51 3.50 -16.90
C ASN A 70 11.60 2.34 -15.89
N PHE A 71 10.95 1.24 -16.20
CA PHE A 71 11.03 0.02 -15.41
C PHE A 71 12.05 -0.92 -16.04
N GLU A 72 12.98 -1.45 -15.23
CA GLU A 72 13.87 -2.52 -15.70
C GLU A 72 13.09 -3.80 -16.02
N ASN A 73 12.08 -4.11 -15.18
CA ASN A 73 11.12 -5.17 -15.38
C ASN A 73 9.70 -4.62 -15.18
N GLU A 74 8.74 -5.01 -16.01
CA GLU A 74 7.36 -4.56 -15.85
C GLU A 74 6.82 -5.02 -14.48
N PRO A 75 6.34 -4.10 -13.62
CA PRO A 75 5.83 -4.47 -12.32
C PRO A 75 4.47 -5.16 -12.40
N ASP A 76 4.26 -6.19 -11.58
CA ASP A 76 2.93 -6.76 -11.37
C ASP A 76 2.01 -5.79 -10.64
N TYR A 77 2.55 -5.00 -9.70
CA TYR A 77 1.81 -4.01 -8.91
C TYR A 77 2.55 -2.67 -8.82
N LEU A 78 1.78 -1.58 -8.86
CA LEU A 78 2.28 -0.20 -8.76
C LEU A 78 1.66 0.47 -7.53
N ILE A 79 2.50 1.00 -6.64
CA ILE A 79 2.04 1.74 -5.45
C ILE A 79 2.60 3.15 -5.52
N ASN A 80 1.73 4.13 -5.71
CA ASN A 80 2.06 5.54 -5.73
C ASN A 80 1.89 6.14 -4.33
N ILE A 81 2.95 6.75 -3.80
CA ILE A 81 2.89 7.50 -2.54
C ILE A 81 2.92 8.99 -2.85
N ILE A 82 1.90 9.69 -2.37
CA ILE A 82 1.71 11.12 -2.54
C ILE A 82 1.60 11.83 -1.19
N THR A 83 1.96 13.10 -1.14
CA THR A 83 1.79 13.95 0.06
C THR A 83 0.52 14.80 0.00
N SER A 84 -0.24 14.69 -1.10
CA SER A 84 -1.47 15.42 -1.37
C SER A 84 -2.69 14.68 -0.81
N THR A 85 -3.74 15.41 -0.44
CA THR A 85 -5.02 14.82 -0.05
C THR A 85 -5.59 13.97 -1.18
N LEU A 86 -6.02 12.76 -0.85
CA LEU A 86 -6.67 11.80 -1.76
C LEU A 86 -8.17 11.76 -1.47
N GLY A 87 -9.01 12.23 -2.40
CA GLY A 87 -10.46 12.22 -2.22
C GLY A 87 -10.93 12.91 -0.93
N GLU A 88 -12.20 12.71 -0.55
CA GLU A 88 -12.77 13.41 0.61
C GLU A 88 -12.29 12.87 1.97
N ASN A 89 -12.15 11.55 2.10
CA ASN A 89 -11.79 10.90 3.36
C ASN A 89 -10.93 9.64 3.16
N LEU A 90 -10.24 9.54 2.02
CA LEU A 90 -9.41 8.38 1.74
C LEU A 90 -8.01 8.58 2.33
N PHE A 91 -7.32 7.46 2.49
CA PHE A 91 -5.93 7.38 2.94
C PHE A 91 -5.12 6.43 2.05
N PHE A 92 -5.81 5.48 1.40
CA PHE A 92 -5.39 4.89 0.13
C PHE A 92 -6.61 4.57 -0.75
N GLU A 93 -6.38 4.31 -2.03
CA GLU A 93 -7.35 3.73 -2.97
C GLU A 93 -6.61 2.80 -3.95
N CYS A 94 -7.25 1.70 -4.33
CA CYS A 94 -6.72 0.74 -5.30
C CYS A 94 -7.66 0.60 -6.50
N ARG A 95 -7.08 0.46 -7.70
CA ARG A 95 -7.79 0.08 -8.92
C ARG A 95 -6.91 -0.87 -9.72
N GLU A 96 -7.45 -2.04 -10.05
CA GLU A 96 -6.71 -3.11 -10.73
C GLU A 96 -5.41 -3.41 -9.97
N ASN A 97 -4.25 -3.18 -10.60
CA ASN A 97 -2.94 -3.40 -10.01
C ASN A 97 -2.21 -2.11 -9.60
N VAL A 98 -2.93 -0.99 -9.50
CA VAL A 98 -2.41 0.32 -9.11
C VAL A 98 -3.04 0.78 -7.79
N ALA A 99 -2.22 1.24 -6.86
CA ALA A 99 -2.65 1.87 -5.63
C ALA A 99 -2.11 3.30 -5.52
N PHE A 100 -2.87 4.16 -4.86
CA PHE A 100 -2.45 5.46 -4.36
C PHE A 100 -2.56 5.47 -2.84
N ILE A 101 -1.48 5.83 -2.16
CA ILE A 101 -1.42 6.01 -0.70
C ILE A 101 -1.04 7.47 -0.46
N THR A 102 -1.76 8.13 0.44
CA THR A 102 -1.42 9.50 0.84
C THR A 102 -0.81 9.54 2.23
N THR A 103 0.22 10.37 2.43
CA THR A 103 0.71 10.72 3.77
C THR A 103 0.00 11.94 4.36
N ASP A 104 -0.89 12.57 3.60
CA ASP A 104 -1.66 13.71 4.08
C ASP A 104 -2.49 13.31 5.31
N THR A 105 -2.46 14.17 6.33
CA THR A 105 -3.15 13.98 7.62
C THR A 105 -2.73 12.74 8.43
N TRP A 106 -1.68 12.00 8.06
CA TRP A 106 -1.23 10.82 8.82
C TRP A 106 -0.99 11.14 10.30
N GLU A 107 -0.20 12.19 10.55
CA GLU A 107 0.16 12.59 11.91
C GLU A 107 -1.07 12.93 12.74
N LYS A 108 -2.12 13.47 12.10
CA LYS A 108 -3.35 13.90 12.78
C LYS A 108 -4.25 12.73 13.18
N TYR A 109 -4.40 11.72 12.31
CA TYR A 109 -5.43 10.69 12.50
C TYR A 109 -4.88 9.30 12.82
N PHE A 110 -3.70 8.96 12.32
CA PHE A 110 -3.17 7.60 12.37
C PHE A 110 -2.00 7.43 13.34
N SER A 111 -1.52 8.50 13.99
CA SER A 111 -0.46 8.48 15.01
C SER A 111 -1.00 8.14 16.43
N PRO A 112 -0.30 7.35 17.30
CA PRO A 112 1.14 7.15 17.33
C PRO A 112 1.71 5.82 16.78
N PRO A 113 1.16 5.24 15.71
CA PRO A 113 2.00 4.57 14.72
C PRO A 113 2.96 5.53 14.01
N SER A 114 4.19 5.10 13.78
CA SER A 114 5.15 5.81 12.93
C SER A 114 4.64 5.89 11.49
N LEU A 115 5.17 6.83 10.71
CA LEU A 115 4.83 6.93 9.30
C LEU A 115 5.16 5.65 8.52
N PHE A 116 6.23 4.95 8.90
CA PHE A 116 6.63 3.72 8.22
C PHE A 116 5.70 2.56 8.57
N GLU A 117 5.18 2.51 9.80
CA GLU A 117 4.12 1.58 10.18
C GLU A 117 2.85 1.81 9.37
N TYR A 118 2.42 3.07 9.28
CA TYR A 118 1.27 3.47 8.47
C TYR A 118 1.45 3.09 6.99
N LEU A 119 2.59 3.44 6.38
CA LEU A 119 2.85 3.12 4.98
C LEU A 119 2.96 1.61 4.75
N SER A 120 3.60 0.86 5.65
CA SER A 120 3.68 -0.61 5.58
C SER A 120 2.30 -1.26 5.63
N HIS A 121 1.41 -0.75 6.50
CA HIS A 121 0.02 -1.18 6.59
C HIS A 121 -0.73 -0.91 5.29
N CYS A 122 -0.70 0.33 4.80
CA CYS A 122 -1.38 0.71 3.56
C CYS A 122 -0.84 -0.07 2.34
N ILE A 123 0.47 -0.32 2.26
CA ILE A 123 1.07 -1.15 1.21
C ILE A 123 0.52 -2.57 1.28
N THR A 124 0.47 -3.16 2.47
CA THR A 124 0.00 -4.55 2.64
C THR A 124 -1.49 -4.67 2.33
N ALA A 125 -2.31 -3.76 2.87
CA ALA A 125 -3.75 -3.71 2.58
C ALA A 125 -4.00 -3.51 1.07
N SER A 126 -3.20 -2.67 0.41
CA SER A 126 -3.27 -2.45 -1.03
C SER A 126 -2.92 -3.71 -1.82
N LEU A 127 -1.84 -4.43 -1.46
CA LEU A 127 -1.44 -5.68 -2.12
C LEU A 127 -2.50 -6.78 -1.97
N LEU A 128 -3.09 -6.91 -0.78
CA LEU A 128 -4.19 -7.84 -0.55
C LEU A 128 -5.43 -7.46 -1.39
N SER A 129 -5.75 -6.16 -1.48
CA SER A 129 -6.91 -5.66 -2.24
C SER A 129 -6.74 -5.76 -3.76
N MET A 130 -5.52 -5.58 -4.27
CA MET A 130 -5.20 -5.66 -5.71
C MET A 130 -4.99 -7.09 -6.21
N ASN A 131 -4.76 -8.05 -5.30
CA ASN A 131 -4.56 -9.44 -5.71
C ASN A 131 -5.90 -10.07 -6.07
N GLU A 132 -6.18 -10.18 -7.37
CA GLU A 132 -7.42 -10.76 -7.91
C GLU A 132 -7.72 -12.18 -7.44
N ASN A 133 -6.69 -12.93 -7.01
CA ASN A 133 -6.87 -14.26 -6.46
C ASN A 133 -7.29 -14.23 -4.99
N VAL A 134 -7.03 -13.14 -4.27
CA VAL A 134 -7.54 -12.93 -2.91
C VAL A 134 -8.98 -12.44 -3.09
N GLY A 135 -9.97 -13.35 -3.09
CA GLY A 135 -11.39 -13.00 -3.25
C GLY A 135 -11.99 -12.24 -2.06
N LEU A 136 -11.19 -11.42 -1.37
CA LEU A 136 -11.56 -10.72 -0.16
C LEU A 136 -12.15 -9.35 -0.47
N TYR A 137 -13.21 -9.04 0.26
CA TYR A 137 -13.83 -7.73 0.28
C TYR A 137 -13.58 -7.08 1.63
N SER A 138 -13.44 -5.76 1.63
CA SER A 138 -13.29 -5.00 2.86
C SER A 138 -14.45 -5.27 3.81
N HIS A 139 -14.15 -5.44 5.10
CA HIS A 139 -15.17 -5.64 6.12
C HIS A 139 -15.98 -4.36 6.30
N ARG A 140 -17.32 -4.48 6.33
CA ARG A 140 -18.18 -3.35 6.66
C ARG A 140 -18.26 -3.06 8.16
N ASP A 141 -17.94 -4.05 8.97
CA ASP A 141 -17.86 -3.95 10.43
C ASP A 141 -16.40 -3.92 10.86
N THR A 142 -16.06 -3.15 11.89
CA THR A 142 -14.69 -3.11 12.44
C THR A 142 -14.34 -4.42 13.14
N LYS A 143 -13.29 -5.09 12.68
CA LYS A 143 -12.72 -6.33 13.26
C LYS A 143 -11.29 -6.14 13.76
N GLY A 144 -10.71 -4.96 13.57
CA GLY A 144 -9.29 -4.70 13.79
C GLY A 144 -8.42 -5.44 12.78
N CYS A 145 -8.94 -5.69 11.59
CA CYS A 145 -8.29 -6.44 10.52
C CYS A 145 -7.75 -5.45 9.48
N CYS A 146 -6.59 -5.72 8.87
CA CYS A 146 -6.01 -4.92 7.78
C CYS A 146 -6.90 -4.77 6.53
N LEU A 147 -8.05 -5.42 6.49
CA LEU A 147 -9.05 -5.34 5.43
C LEU A 147 -10.36 -4.70 5.93
N ASP A 148 -10.36 -4.01 7.06
CA ASP A 148 -11.51 -3.24 7.51
C ASP A 148 -11.77 -2.04 6.58
N TYR A 149 -13.05 -1.78 6.25
CA TYR A 149 -13.45 -0.49 5.69
C TYR A 149 -13.61 0.50 6.83
N THR A 150 -12.71 1.47 6.90
CA THR A 150 -12.69 2.44 7.99
C THR A 150 -13.31 3.77 7.58
N PHE A 151 -14.55 4.01 8.01
CA PHE A 151 -15.23 5.29 7.80
C PHE A 151 -14.63 6.41 8.67
N PHE A 152 -14.29 6.11 9.93
CA PHE A 152 -13.66 7.06 10.85
C PHE A 152 -12.16 6.77 10.95
N LYS A 153 -11.33 7.62 10.32
CA LYS A 153 -9.86 7.46 10.26
C LYS A 153 -9.17 7.17 11.61
N MET A 154 -9.75 7.63 12.73
CA MET A 154 -9.20 7.39 14.06
C MET A 154 -9.24 5.91 14.49
N ASP A 155 -10.13 5.10 13.91
CA ASP A 155 -10.22 3.67 14.24
C ASP A 155 -9.08 2.87 13.58
N GLU A 156 -8.62 3.32 12.40
CA GLU A 156 -7.52 2.73 11.62
C GLU A 156 -6.20 2.73 12.41
N LYS A 157 -6.00 3.73 13.26
CA LYS A 157 -4.84 3.86 14.12
C LYS A 157 -4.59 2.61 14.97
N ILE A 158 -5.66 1.98 15.45
CA ILE A 158 -5.57 0.75 16.25
C ILE A 158 -5.25 -0.43 15.33
N ASP A 159 -5.85 -0.48 14.15
CA ASP A 159 -5.61 -1.53 13.15
C ASP A 159 -4.14 -1.56 12.70
N ILE A 160 -3.57 -0.40 12.34
CA ILE A 160 -2.15 -0.24 11.99
C ILE A 160 -1.23 -0.76 13.11
N ALA A 161 -1.58 -0.49 14.36
CA ALA A 161 -0.79 -0.93 15.51
C ALA A 161 -0.93 -2.43 15.80
N LEU A 162 -2.08 -3.03 15.46
CA LEU A 162 -2.34 -4.45 15.66
C LEU A 162 -1.72 -5.32 14.57
N GLY A 163 -1.70 -4.86 13.32
CA GLY A 163 -1.20 -5.66 12.20
C GLY A 163 -1.91 -7.01 12.08
N TYR A 164 -3.22 -7.04 12.30
CA TYR A 164 -3.99 -8.28 12.41
C TYR A 164 -4.75 -8.58 11.13
N ILE A 165 -4.83 -9.87 10.76
CA ILE A 165 -5.76 -10.37 9.74
C ILE A 165 -6.75 -11.30 10.46
N CYS A 166 -8.05 -11.04 10.32
CA CYS A 166 -9.06 -11.86 10.98
C CYS A 166 -9.12 -13.29 10.44
N ASP A 167 -9.57 -14.23 11.26
CA ASP A 167 -9.59 -15.66 10.91
C ASP A 167 -10.37 -15.92 9.61
N LYS A 168 -11.47 -15.20 9.37
CA LYS A 168 -12.22 -15.28 8.11
C LYS A 168 -11.37 -14.87 6.89
N CYS A 169 -10.57 -13.81 7.02
CA CYS A 169 -9.68 -13.39 5.95
C CYS A 169 -8.52 -14.37 5.77
N LYS A 170 -7.94 -14.87 6.87
CA LYS A 170 -6.90 -15.92 6.81
C LYS A 170 -7.40 -17.15 6.07
N ASP A 171 -8.59 -17.64 6.42
CA ASP A 171 -9.22 -18.77 5.75
C ASP A 171 -9.45 -18.50 4.27
N GLY A 172 -9.91 -17.29 3.91
CA GLY A 172 -10.04 -16.88 2.50
C GLY A 172 -8.72 -16.92 1.75
N ILE A 173 -7.67 -16.34 2.32
CA ILE A 173 -6.32 -16.33 1.74
C ILE A 173 -5.80 -17.76 1.54
N ILE A 174 -5.95 -18.61 2.56
CA ILE A 174 -5.51 -20.01 2.52
C ILE A 174 -6.25 -20.78 1.43
N ASN A 175 -7.57 -20.61 1.33
CA ASN A 175 -8.39 -21.32 0.36
C ASN A 175 -8.13 -20.87 -1.08
N ASP A 176 -7.91 -19.56 -1.29
CA ASP A 176 -7.82 -19.01 -2.63
C ASP A 176 -6.38 -19.03 -3.19
N ILE A 177 -5.37 -18.86 -2.33
CA ILE A 177 -3.95 -18.75 -2.73
C ILE A 177 -3.07 -19.79 -2.04
N GLY A 178 -3.24 -19.97 -0.73
CA GLY A 178 -2.49 -20.94 0.06
C GLY A 178 -1.86 -20.36 1.33
N GLU A 179 -1.51 -21.27 2.23
CA GLU A 179 -0.92 -20.98 3.54
C GLU A 179 0.47 -20.32 3.45
N GLU A 180 1.25 -20.67 2.42
CA GLU A 180 2.56 -20.05 2.17
C GLU A 180 2.39 -18.55 1.94
N TYR A 181 1.45 -18.13 1.08
CA TYR A 181 1.20 -16.71 0.83
C TYR A 181 0.72 -15.97 2.09
N LEU A 182 -0.15 -16.57 2.90
CA LEU A 182 -0.57 -15.97 4.17
C LEU A 182 0.63 -15.75 5.10
N THR A 183 1.54 -16.72 5.19
CA THR A 183 2.76 -16.62 5.99
C THR A 183 3.64 -15.47 5.52
N GLU A 184 3.85 -15.36 4.20
CA GLU A 184 4.64 -14.29 3.59
C GLU A 184 4.04 -12.89 3.86
N ILE A 185 2.71 -12.76 3.83
CA ILE A 185 2.01 -11.51 4.20
C ILE A 185 2.18 -11.19 5.69
N ILE A 186 2.03 -12.19 6.57
CA ILE A 186 2.20 -11.99 8.01
C ILE A 186 3.63 -11.54 8.34
N ASN A 187 4.63 -12.09 7.66
CA ASN A 187 6.03 -11.66 7.81
C ASN A 187 6.20 -10.18 7.43
N ILE A 188 5.55 -9.70 6.35
CA ILE A 188 5.56 -8.26 6.00
C ILE A 188 4.96 -7.42 7.12
N ILE A 189 3.81 -7.83 7.66
CA ILE A 189 3.09 -7.07 8.68
C ILE A 189 3.90 -6.99 9.98
N ASN A 190 4.39 -8.14 10.45
CA ASN A 190 5.18 -8.24 11.69
C ASN A 190 6.61 -7.71 11.52
N ARG A 191 7.10 -7.68 10.28
CA ARG A 191 8.49 -7.36 9.91
C ARG A 191 9.49 -8.37 10.50
N GLU A 192 9.09 -9.64 10.52
CA GLU A 192 9.84 -10.79 11.06
C GLU A 192 10.04 -11.88 10.01
#